data_AF-A0A062VUQ9-F1
#
_entry.id   AF-A0A062VUQ9-F1
#
_cell.length_a   1.000
_cell.length_b   1.000
_cell.length_c   1.000
_cell.angle_alpha   90.00
_cell.angle_beta   90.00
_cell.angle_gamma   90.00
#
_symmetry.space_group_name_H-M   'P 1'
#
loop_
_entity.id
_entity.type
_entity.pdbx_description
1 polymer ?
#
loop_
_entity_poly.entity_id
_entity_poly.type
_entity_poly.pdbx_seq_one_letter_code
_entity_poly.pdbx_strand_id
1 'polypeptide(L)'
;MYNLSEQLASAIDYNWSDLKGSRYPQQYPYWVEQLSDRIELWLDGEKFTYLELRRDAFGAYESTRLTLFGLTERFALFVTIDKPANSANHSAETQWHLVERKSIKHLDTTVVKESGRDWLTVTAEWDGIPDRLEFPPATRYEIDADARRELFLSLRDDRFPREMAP
;
A
#
# COMPACT_ATOMS: atom_id res chain seq x y z
N MET A 1 9.64 -5.51 19.83
CA MET A 1 8.45 -5.01 19.12
C MET A 1 8.90 -3.75 18.42
N TYR A 2 8.98 -3.76 17.08
CA TYR A 2 9.28 -2.56 16.32
C TYR A 2 8.05 -1.65 16.35
N ASN A 3 8.28 -0.35 16.51
CA ASN A 3 7.19 0.62 16.52
C ASN A 3 6.59 0.70 15.11
N LEU A 4 5.27 0.75 14.98
CA LEU A 4 4.59 0.79 13.68
C LEU A 4 5.06 1.99 12.84
N SER A 5 5.34 3.11 13.52
CA SER A 5 5.94 4.29 12.94
C SER A 5 7.30 3.98 12.28
N GLU A 6 8.11 3.08 12.85
CA GLU A 6 9.41 2.70 12.27
C GLU A 6 9.25 1.79 11.05
N GLN A 7 8.28 0.87 11.04
CA GLN A 7 8.05 0.00 9.88
C GLN A 7 7.44 0.77 8.71
N LEU A 8 6.46 1.62 9.00
CA LEU A 8 5.86 2.50 8.00
C LEU A 8 6.88 3.53 7.51
N ALA A 9 7.58 4.21 8.42
CA ALA A 9 8.62 5.15 8.04
C ALA A 9 9.73 4.44 7.27
N SER A 10 10.14 3.22 7.61
CA SER A 10 11.15 2.49 6.84
C SER A 10 10.63 2.05 5.47
N ALA A 11 9.36 1.66 5.34
CA ALA A 11 8.77 1.28 4.06
C ALA A 11 8.57 2.50 3.15
N ILE A 12 8.16 3.63 3.71
CA ILE A 12 8.12 4.93 3.03
C ILE A 12 9.56 5.36 2.67
N ASP A 13 10.49 5.32 3.61
CA ASP A 13 11.89 5.73 3.39
C ASP A 13 12.55 4.91 2.30
N TYR A 14 12.30 3.60 2.27
CA TYR A 14 12.81 2.72 1.23
C TYR A 14 12.15 2.98 -0.13
N ASN A 15 10.82 2.82 -0.23
CA ASN A 15 10.11 2.87 -1.51
C ASN A 15 10.05 4.28 -2.10
N TRP A 16 10.07 5.29 -1.25
CA TRP A 16 9.97 6.71 -1.60
C TRP A 16 11.26 7.48 -1.31
N SER A 17 12.39 6.82 -1.06
CA SER A 17 13.69 7.50 -0.91
C SER A 17 13.98 8.48 -2.05
N ASP A 18 13.60 8.10 -3.27
CA ASP A 18 13.75 8.90 -4.48
C ASP A 18 12.74 10.05 -4.62
N LEU A 19 11.74 10.13 -3.73
CA LEU A 19 10.85 11.26 -3.61
C LEU A 19 11.49 12.43 -2.85
N LYS A 20 12.57 12.19 -2.10
CA LYS A 20 13.25 13.25 -1.35
C LYS A 20 13.91 14.26 -2.29
N GLY A 21 13.88 15.52 -1.88
CA GLY A 21 14.57 16.59 -2.58
C GLY A 21 16.06 16.32 -2.78
N SER A 22 16.61 16.84 -3.88
CA SER A 22 18.05 16.78 -4.16
C SER A 22 18.88 17.73 -3.29
N ARG A 23 18.25 18.65 -2.58
CA ARG A 23 18.92 19.62 -1.67
C ARG A 23 19.10 19.01 -0.29
N TYR A 24 20.20 19.38 0.38
CA TYR A 24 20.52 18.93 1.73
C TYR A 24 19.95 19.90 2.79
N PRO A 25 19.33 19.42 3.88
CA PRO A 25 19.01 18.02 4.14
C PRO A 25 17.94 17.51 3.16
N GLN A 26 18.08 16.27 2.72
CA GLN A 26 17.09 15.63 1.85
C GLN A 26 15.78 15.50 2.62
N GLN A 27 14.74 16.20 2.16
CA GLN A 27 13.42 16.24 2.79
C GLN A 27 12.36 15.81 1.80
N TYR A 28 11.29 15.24 2.32
CA TYR A 28 10.11 14.96 1.54
C TYR A 28 9.42 16.27 1.14
N PRO A 29 8.79 16.33 -0.03
CA PRO A 29 7.83 17.38 -0.32
C PRO A 29 6.71 17.37 0.73
N TYR A 30 6.23 18.55 1.13
CA TYR A 30 5.23 18.68 2.22
C TYR A 30 3.97 17.83 2.02
N TRP A 31 3.50 17.66 0.78
CA TRP A 31 2.35 16.82 0.48
C TRP A 31 2.59 15.31 0.73
N VAL A 32 3.84 14.84 0.67
CA VAL A 32 4.24 13.47 1.03
C VAL A 32 4.34 13.33 2.55
N GLU A 33 4.87 14.35 3.25
CA GLU A 33 4.91 14.39 4.72
C GLU A 33 3.50 14.32 5.32
N GLN A 34 2.54 15.06 4.75
CA GLN A 34 1.14 15.01 5.18
C GLN A 34 0.52 13.61 5.06
N LEU A 35 0.93 12.81 4.08
CA LEU A 35 0.46 11.44 3.95
C LEU A 35 1.04 10.58 5.08
N SER A 36 2.34 10.70 5.36
CA SER A 36 3.01 9.99 6.46
C SER A 36 2.32 10.27 7.79
N ASP A 37 2.16 11.55 8.16
CA ASP A 37 1.56 11.96 9.43
C ASP A 37 0.13 11.43 9.60
N ARG A 38 -0.66 11.46 8.52
CA ARG A 38 -2.06 10.99 8.56
C ARG A 38 -2.16 9.49 8.68
N ILE A 39 -1.29 8.73 8.00
CA ILE A 39 -1.26 7.27 8.10
C ILE A 39 -0.84 6.87 9.52
N GLU A 40 0.17 7.52 10.09
CA GLU A 40 0.61 7.27 11.47
C GLU A 40 -0.52 7.49 12.47
N LEU A 41 -1.27 8.60 12.36
CA LEU A 41 -2.38 8.91 13.26
C LEU A 41 -3.56 7.93 13.14
N TRP A 42 -3.86 7.44 11.94
CA TRP A 42 -5.02 6.56 11.72
C TRP A 42 -4.77 5.10 12.03
N LEU A 43 -3.51 4.68 11.97
CA LEU A 43 -3.14 3.27 12.07
C LEU A 43 -2.41 2.96 13.36
N ASP A 44 -2.35 3.93 14.28
CA ASP A 44 -1.84 3.72 15.62
C ASP A 44 -2.51 2.49 16.29
N GLY A 45 -1.69 1.51 16.66
CA GLY A 45 -2.12 0.24 17.24
C GLY A 45 -2.53 -0.87 16.26
N GLU A 46 -2.60 -0.62 14.96
CA GLU A 46 -2.86 -1.66 13.94
C GLU A 46 -1.55 -2.34 13.51
N LYS A 47 -1.61 -3.61 13.08
CA LYS A 47 -0.46 -4.33 12.51
C LYS A 47 -0.69 -4.55 11.02
N PHE A 48 0.25 -4.08 10.20
CA PHE A 48 0.21 -4.35 8.76
C PHE A 48 0.69 -5.76 8.45
N THR A 49 -0.08 -6.45 7.61
CA THR A 49 0.32 -7.69 6.95
C THR A 49 0.80 -7.42 5.52
N TYR A 50 0.39 -6.29 4.94
CA TYR A 50 0.83 -5.86 3.62
C TYR A 50 0.80 -4.33 3.52
N LEU A 51 1.79 -3.79 2.83
CA LEU A 51 1.85 -2.37 2.50
C LEU A 51 2.44 -2.21 1.10
N GLU A 52 1.74 -1.48 0.26
CA GLU A 52 2.18 -1.16 -1.09
C GLU A 52 2.02 0.33 -1.35
N LEU A 53 3.05 0.88 -1.97
CA LEU A 53 3.13 2.28 -2.33
C LEU A 53 3.27 2.38 -3.84
N ARG A 54 2.36 3.11 -4.48
CA ARG A 54 2.31 3.32 -5.92
C ARG A 54 2.38 4.80 -6.26
N ARG A 55 2.80 5.06 -7.50
CA ARG A 55 2.96 6.40 -8.08
C ARG A 55 2.68 6.36 -9.57
N ASP A 56 2.30 7.50 -10.11
CA ASP A 56 1.98 7.67 -11.53
C ASP A 56 3.19 8.06 -12.41
N ALA A 57 4.31 8.49 -11.81
CA ALA A 57 5.55 8.82 -12.53
C ALA A 57 6.81 8.35 -11.78
N PHE A 58 7.97 8.45 -12.43
CA PHE A 58 9.27 8.22 -11.80
C PHE A 58 9.62 9.42 -10.90
N GLY A 59 9.76 9.22 -9.58
CA GLY A 59 10.12 10.29 -8.63
C GLY A 59 8.97 11.22 -8.22
N ALA A 60 9.07 11.90 -7.07
CA ALA A 60 7.98 12.73 -6.51
C ALA A 60 7.82 14.08 -7.20
N TYR A 61 8.87 14.56 -7.84
CA TYR A 61 8.81 15.83 -8.53
C TYR A 61 8.02 15.69 -9.83
N GLU A 62 8.09 14.55 -10.50
CA GLU A 62 7.26 14.21 -11.65
C GLU A 62 5.90 13.62 -11.28
N SER A 63 5.80 12.91 -10.15
CA SER A 63 4.53 12.28 -9.75
C SER A 63 3.48 13.35 -9.47
N THR A 64 2.27 13.12 -9.99
CA THR A 64 1.10 13.94 -9.70
C THR A 64 0.12 13.24 -8.76
N ARG A 65 0.33 11.94 -8.51
CA ARG A 65 -0.49 11.13 -7.61
C ARG A 65 0.35 10.09 -6.89
N LEU A 66 0.14 9.98 -5.58
CA LEU A 66 0.59 8.81 -4.82
C LEU A 66 -0.61 8.02 -4.35
N THR A 67 -0.44 6.71 -4.32
CA THR A 67 -1.42 5.79 -3.79
C THR A 67 -0.76 4.88 -2.78
N LEU A 68 -1.34 4.76 -1.59
CA LEU A 68 -0.98 3.77 -0.60
C LEU A 68 -2.10 2.75 -0.51
N PHE A 69 -1.72 1.48 -0.56
CA PHE A 69 -2.58 0.40 -0.14
C PHE A 69 -1.96 -0.30 1.06
N GLY A 70 -2.77 -0.52 2.09
CA GLY A 70 -2.37 -1.23 3.30
C GLY A 70 -3.39 -2.28 3.67
N LEU A 71 -2.91 -3.44 4.11
CA LEU A 71 -3.72 -4.47 4.73
C LEU A 71 -3.28 -4.59 6.18
N THR A 72 -4.22 -4.41 7.10
CA THR A 72 -4.02 -4.71 8.53
C THR A 72 -4.69 -6.03 8.90
N GLU A 73 -4.56 -6.44 10.16
CA GLU A 73 -5.35 -7.55 10.70
C GLU A 73 -6.87 -7.32 10.56
N ARG A 74 -7.33 -6.07 10.49
CA ARG A 74 -8.75 -5.70 10.56
C ARG A 74 -9.28 -4.99 9.32
N PHE A 75 -8.44 -4.21 8.65
CA PHE A 75 -8.89 -3.31 7.59
C PHE A 75 -8.07 -3.45 6.32
N ALA A 76 -8.73 -3.19 5.19
CA ALA A 76 -8.07 -2.79 3.96
C ALA A 76 -8.17 -1.27 3.85
N LEU A 77 -7.01 -0.64 3.63
CA LEU A 77 -6.85 0.80 3.51
C LEU A 77 -6.37 1.12 2.10
N PHE A 78 -7.06 2.03 1.42
CA PHE A 78 -6.62 2.60 0.16
C PHE A 78 -6.67 4.13 0.25
N VAL A 79 -5.52 4.75 0.05
CA VAL A 79 -5.34 6.20 0.17
C VAL A 79 -4.77 6.72 -1.13
N THR A 80 -5.39 7.75 -1.68
CA THR A 80 -4.85 8.47 -2.84
C THR A 80 -4.62 9.92 -2.46
N ILE A 81 -3.47 10.45 -2.83
CA ILE A 81 -3.12 11.84 -2.63
C ILE A 81 -2.71 12.44 -3.98
N ASP A 82 -3.35 13.55 -4.34
CA ASP A 82 -3.06 14.28 -5.57
C ASP A 82 -2.17 15.49 -5.29
N LYS A 83 -1.08 15.61 -6.05
CA LYS A 83 -0.16 16.73 -5.96
C LYS A 83 -0.88 18.02 -6.37
N PRO A 84 -0.91 19.06 -5.52
CA PRO A 84 -1.57 20.30 -5.86
C PRO A 84 -0.86 21.02 -7.01
N ALA A 85 -1.64 21.56 -7.95
CA ALA A 85 -1.16 22.12 -9.23
C ALA A 85 -0.14 23.27 -9.10
N ASN A 86 -0.10 23.99 -7.96
CA ASN A 86 0.62 25.26 -7.85
C ASN A 86 1.59 25.44 -6.67
N SER A 87 1.80 24.46 -5.80
CA SER A 87 3.02 24.44 -4.97
C SER A 87 3.17 23.10 -4.29
N ALA A 88 4.42 22.67 -4.09
CA ALA A 88 4.75 21.57 -3.18
C ALA A 88 4.33 21.84 -1.72
N ASN A 89 3.71 22.99 -1.39
CA ASN A 89 3.42 23.51 -0.05
C ASN A 89 1.92 23.68 0.26
N HIS A 90 1.00 23.18 -0.58
CA HIS A 90 -0.44 23.18 -0.29
C HIS A 90 -0.92 21.82 0.20
N SER A 91 -2.02 21.80 0.96
CA SER A 91 -2.68 20.56 1.37
C SER A 91 -3.17 19.82 0.13
N ALA A 92 -2.66 18.62 -0.09
CA ALA A 92 -3.14 17.74 -1.13
C ALA A 92 -4.55 17.25 -0.79
N GLU A 93 -5.44 17.18 -1.78
CA GLU A 93 -6.71 16.49 -1.60
C GLU A 93 -6.41 15.01 -1.40
N THR A 94 -6.80 14.47 -0.23
CA THR A 94 -6.57 13.07 0.11
C THR A 94 -7.90 12.33 0.11
N GLN A 95 -7.99 11.30 -0.70
CA GLN A 95 -9.12 10.39 -0.75
C GLN A 95 -8.78 9.15 0.08
N TRP A 96 -9.66 8.83 1.03
CA TRP A 96 -9.48 7.73 1.96
C TRP A 96 -10.60 6.72 1.80
N HIS A 97 -10.21 5.46 1.58
CA HIS A 97 -11.11 4.33 1.54
C HIS A 97 -10.63 3.33 2.58
N LEU A 98 -11.35 3.26 3.70
CA LEU A 98 -11.10 2.31 4.77
C LEU A 98 -12.30 1.38 4.86
N VAL A 99 -12.05 0.08 4.65
CA VAL A 99 -13.09 -0.94 4.64
C VAL A 99 -12.66 -2.10 5.51
N GLU A 100 -13.62 -2.81 6.08
CA GLU A 100 -13.31 -4.05 6.79
C GLU A 100 -12.71 -5.06 5.81
N ARG A 101 -11.74 -5.84 6.27
CA ARG A 101 -11.07 -6.85 5.45
C ARG A 101 -12.07 -7.83 4.80
N LYS A 102 -13.13 -8.16 5.54
CA LYS A 102 -14.27 -9.00 5.11
C LYS A 102 -15.13 -8.43 3.98
N SER A 103 -15.01 -7.14 3.67
CA SER A 103 -15.72 -6.51 2.55
C SER A 103 -15.15 -6.88 1.17
N ILE A 104 -14.18 -7.81 1.11
CA ILE A 104 -13.65 -8.30 -0.16
C ILE A 104 -14.78 -8.91 -1.00
N LYS A 105 -15.03 -8.33 -2.18
CA LYS A 105 -16.07 -8.68 -3.15
C LYS A 105 -15.58 -9.64 -4.23
N HIS A 106 -14.30 -9.57 -4.58
CA HIS A 106 -13.68 -10.51 -5.51
C HIS A 106 -12.23 -10.78 -5.10
N LEU A 107 -11.79 -12.03 -5.23
CA LEU A 107 -10.41 -12.46 -5.01
C LEU A 107 -10.09 -13.50 -6.07
N ASP A 108 -9.06 -13.26 -6.87
CA ASP A 108 -8.68 -14.13 -7.98
C ASP A 108 -7.15 -14.23 -8.11
N THR A 109 -6.69 -15.28 -8.78
CA THR A 109 -5.28 -15.51 -9.11
C THR A 109 -5.12 -15.69 -10.61
N THR A 110 -4.25 -14.89 -11.21
CA THR A 110 -3.96 -14.97 -12.65
C THR A 110 -2.51 -15.35 -12.87
N VAL A 111 -2.26 -16.18 -13.89
CA VAL A 111 -0.90 -16.52 -14.32
C VAL A 111 -0.46 -15.49 -15.35
N VAL A 112 0.65 -14.81 -15.08
CA VAL A 112 1.26 -13.82 -15.98
C VAL A 112 2.63 -14.31 -16.44
N LYS A 113 2.95 -14.10 -17.72
CA LYS A 113 4.23 -14.48 -18.30
C LYS A 113 5.17 -13.29 -18.30
N GLU A 114 6.28 -13.38 -17.57
CA GLU A 114 7.31 -12.34 -17.52
C GLU A 114 8.69 -12.99 -17.60
N SER A 115 9.55 -12.46 -18.48
CA SER A 115 10.93 -12.94 -18.67
C SER A 115 11.05 -14.46 -18.95
N GLY A 116 10.09 -15.01 -19.70
CA GLY A 116 10.07 -16.43 -20.06
C GLY A 116 9.69 -17.38 -18.93
N ARG A 117 9.16 -16.86 -17.81
CA ARG A 117 8.64 -17.64 -16.69
C ARG A 117 7.18 -17.31 -16.43
N ASP A 118 6.46 -18.29 -15.90
CA ASP A 118 5.07 -18.13 -15.45
C ASP A 118 5.09 -17.66 -13.98
N TRP A 119 4.35 -16.60 -13.69
CA TRP A 119 4.24 -16.01 -12.36
C TRP A 119 2.78 -15.90 -11.93
N LEU A 120 2.52 -15.89 -10.62
CA LEU A 120 1.18 -15.79 -10.07
C LEU A 120 0.91 -14.37 -9.52
N THR A 121 -0.04 -13.71 -10.15
CA THR A 121 -0.62 -12.43 -9.71
C THR A 121 -1.85 -12.71 -8.88
N VAL A 122 -2.03 -11.94 -7.79
CA VAL A 122 -3.26 -11.97 -7.01
C VAL A 122 -4.01 -10.69 -7.32
N THR A 123 -5.34 -10.76 -7.48
CA THR A 123 -6.18 -9.58 -7.61
C THR A 123 -7.28 -9.62 -6.56
N ALA A 124 -7.54 -8.47 -5.92
CA ALA A 124 -8.59 -8.33 -4.94
C ALA A 124 -9.40 -7.05 -5.18
N GLU A 125 -10.70 -7.12 -4.92
CA GLU A 125 -11.66 -6.01 -5.04
C GLU A 125 -12.48 -5.98 -3.75
N TRP A 126 -12.60 -4.81 -3.13
CA TRP A 126 -13.41 -4.63 -1.92
C TRP A 126 -14.60 -3.73 -2.21
N ASP A 127 -15.72 -3.98 -1.53
CA ASP A 127 -16.82 -3.05 -1.51
C ASP A 127 -16.41 -1.77 -0.76
N GLY A 128 -16.43 -0.62 -1.45
CA GLY A 128 -16.01 0.69 -0.93
C GLY A 128 -14.58 1.14 -1.30
N ILE A 129 -13.75 0.26 -1.88
CA ILE A 129 -12.50 0.65 -2.55
C ILE A 129 -12.78 0.78 -4.05
N PRO A 130 -12.44 1.92 -4.69
CA PRO A 130 -12.87 2.21 -6.06
C PRO A 130 -12.20 1.31 -7.10
N ASP A 131 -10.98 0.84 -6.81
CA ASP A 131 -10.14 0.12 -7.76
C ASP A 131 -9.93 -1.33 -7.35
N ARG A 132 -9.87 -2.21 -8.36
CA ARG A 132 -9.31 -3.55 -8.19
C ARG A 132 -7.81 -3.42 -7.98
N LEU A 133 -7.33 -4.05 -6.92
CA LEU A 133 -5.92 -4.07 -6.61
C LEU A 133 -5.30 -5.33 -7.16
N GLU A 134 -4.33 -5.13 -8.04
CA GLU A 134 -3.46 -6.16 -8.56
C GLU A 134 -2.17 -6.19 -7.76
N PHE A 135 -1.87 -7.30 -7.12
CA PHE A 135 -0.58 -7.54 -6.50
C PHE A 135 0.32 -8.14 -7.59
N PRO A 136 1.27 -7.39 -8.19
CA PRO A 136 2.07 -7.87 -9.31
C PRO A 136 3.03 -8.98 -8.86
N PRO A 137 3.49 -9.87 -9.76
CA PRO A 137 4.45 -10.90 -9.41
C PRO A 137 5.75 -10.27 -8.89
N ALA A 138 6.38 -10.89 -7.89
CA ALA A 138 7.59 -10.35 -7.27
C ALA A 138 8.81 -10.54 -8.19
N THR A 139 8.98 -9.65 -9.17
CA THR A 139 10.21 -9.58 -9.98
C THR A 139 11.07 -8.37 -9.65
N ARG A 140 10.55 -7.37 -8.90
CA ARG A 140 11.28 -6.10 -8.63
C ARG A 140 11.43 -5.70 -7.16
N TYR A 141 10.63 -6.26 -6.26
CA TYR A 141 10.73 -6.01 -4.81
C TYR A 141 10.44 -7.32 -4.10
N GLU A 142 11.38 -7.74 -3.26
CA GLU A 142 11.47 -9.08 -2.69
C GLU A 142 10.40 -9.30 -1.62
N ILE A 143 9.19 -9.66 -2.07
CA ILE A 143 8.21 -10.37 -1.25
C ILE A 143 8.33 -11.83 -1.69
N ASP A 144 8.90 -12.67 -0.82
CA ASP A 144 9.14 -14.07 -1.13
C ASP A 144 7.81 -14.85 -1.38
N ALA A 145 7.93 -16.06 -1.92
CA ALA A 145 6.78 -16.89 -2.27
C ALA A 145 5.92 -17.25 -1.04
N ASP A 146 6.51 -17.35 0.14
CA ASP A 146 5.82 -17.71 1.38
C ASP A 146 5.01 -16.53 1.92
N ALA A 147 5.59 -15.33 1.97
CA ALA A 147 4.91 -14.07 2.29
C ALA A 147 3.74 -13.79 1.33
N ARG A 148 3.88 -14.16 0.06
CA ARG A 148 2.80 -14.03 -0.92
C ARG A 148 1.68 -15.04 -0.72
N ARG A 149 2.04 -16.26 -0.37
CA ARG A 149 1.07 -17.29 0.03
C ARG A 149 0.35 -16.86 1.32
N GLU A 150 1.05 -16.29 2.28
CA GLU A 150 0.48 -15.73 3.51
C GLU A 150 -0.45 -14.56 3.21
N LEU A 151 -0.08 -13.63 2.33
CA LEU A 151 -0.97 -12.56 1.86
C LEU A 151 -2.26 -13.14 1.27
N PHE A 152 -2.14 -14.07 0.33
CA PHE A 152 -3.31 -14.70 -0.29
C PHE A 152 -4.20 -15.41 0.74
N LEU A 153 -3.59 -16.15 1.67
CA LEU A 153 -4.31 -16.82 2.76
C LEU A 153 -4.99 -15.81 3.70
N SER A 154 -4.34 -14.70 4.02
CA SER A 154 -4.89 -13.66 4.90
C SER A 154 -6.14 -13.00 4.31
N LEU A 155 -6.13 -12.74 2.99
CA LEU A 155 -7.29 -12.23 2.25
C LEU A 155 -8.42 -13.27 2.15
N ARG A 156 -8.07 -14.55 2.18
CA ARG A 156 -9.03 -15.66 2.08
C ARG A 156 -9.63 -16.03 3.43
N ASP A 157 -8.88 -15.94 4.53
CA ASP A 157 -9.38 -16.16 5.89
C ASP A 157 -10.55 -15.19 6.22
N ASP A 158 -10.70 -14.08 5.50
CA ASP A 158 -11.90 -13.21 5.60
C ASP A 158 -13.17 -13.77 4.96
N ARG A 159 -13.02 -14.52 3.86
CA ARG A 159 -14.13 -15.21 3.20
C ARG A 159 -14.51 -16.49 3.92
N PHE A 160 -13.55 -17.08 4.60
CA PHE A 160 -13.68 -18.33 5.33
C PHE A 160 -13.06 -18.14 6.72
N PRO A 161 -13.74 -17.40 7.63
CA PRO A 161 -13.24 -17.24 8.98
C PRO A 161 -12.97 -18.62 9.54
N ARG A 162 -11.73 -18.86 9.98
CA ARG A 162 -11.43 -20.05 10.78
C ARG A 162 -12.35 -19.94 11.97
N GLU A 163 -13.30 -20.88 12.09
CA GLU A 163 -14.05 -21.02 13.32
C GLU A 163 -13.01 -21.08 14.43
N MET A 164 -12.99 -20.05 15.28
CA MET A 164 -12.14 -20.07 16.45
C MET A 164 -12.61 -21.27 17.25
N ALA A 165 -11.80 -22.33 17.22
CA ALA A 165 -12.00 -23.48 18.09
C ALA A 165 -12.11 -22.94 19.53
N PRO A 166 -13.13 -23.38 20.29
CA PRO A 166 -13.44 -22.84 21.60
C PRO A 166 -12.30 -23.03 22.62
#